data_AF-A0A3A8NBN1-F1
#
_entry.id   AF-A0A3A8NBN1-F1
#
_cell.length_a   1.000
_cell.length_b   1.000
_cell.length_c   1.000
_cell.angle_alpha   90.00
_cell.angle_beta   90.00
_cell.angle_gamma   90.00
#
_symmetry.space_group_name_H-M   'P 1'
#
loop_
_entity.id
_entity.type
_entity.pdbx_description
1 polymer ?
#
loop_
_entity_poly.entity_id
_entity_poly.type
_entity_poly.pdbx_seq_one_letter_code
_entity_poly.pdbx_strand_id
1 'polypeptide(L)'
;MSKAVLLLTALLLVSCATSAPAPSPAPRTQGLGEPEVTATARDPASPKAPSPSGASDAGVALPAANDPADPLTLGLPGPQDLKRLDFRNGEPHLPIKLMEGRDAVTFSPRGRMRLRFGGPGDKMLDAPAGSRWTVRVTQGEPAQWSARLQLGEFRFADKAGLAEAQETWRARGLAVRTHTLGSVYGIAGKVIDNRRYLLLGEEALTPSTAAEKQAELLRQYGLRTTLFEEVRKPSSAILEVRDENDAVVGLAQDRLDAETPDGSGFDVRQVEYGVGYDFHAFEDRSFRGALQFAADRSGKLAVVNVVPLEELLKGLVPSEIFARAHPEALKAQAVTARGEVLAKVGIKHLADPYLLCSEQHCAVYRGRTGEAASTTAAVEATRGEALFSKDGRLVDSVYSAVCGGHTEDNDVVWGGPPDPSLRGRPDLLEAAPDVPRPSSLKAWLAAPDVPAACRLSSFAQPTKFRWEKRFTQAQVDALTEKLGVGSIQALSLSERGVSGRARLLSLSGAKGATQVRGELNIRRLFGMLNSSMATVEAERDAEGRPTGWLFRGGGWGHGVGMCQTGAIGRAEAGQRYPDILRYYFNGAEVAPIY
;
A
#
# COMPACT_ATOMS: atom_id res chain seq x y z
N MET A 1 -11.04 45.16 -11.04
CA MET A 1 -12.22 45.95 -10.62
C MET A 1 -13.20 45.01 -9.93
N SER A 2 -13.10 44.93 -8.60
CA SER A 2 -14.15 45.30 -7.61
C SER A 2 -15.43 44.45 -7.68
N LYS A 3 -15.62 43.56 -6.69
CA LYS A 3 -16.56 43.68 -5.54
C LYS A 3 -18.00 43.26 -5.92
N ALA A 4 -18.83 42.61 -5.11
CA ALA A 4 -18.80 41.94 -3.82
C ALA A 4 -20.25 41.51 -3.58
N VAL A 5 -20.54 40.34 -3.01
CA VAL A 5 -21.69 40.15 -2.09
C VAL A 5 -21.29 39.11 -1.03
N LEU A 6 -21.35 39.57 0.22
CA LEU A 6 -21.22 38.82 1.48
C LEU A 6 -22.63 38.64 2.07
N LEU A 7 -22.88 37.54 2.78
CA LEU A 7 -23.35 37.45 4.18
C LEU A 7 -23.59 35.96 4.54
N LEU A 8 -22.80 35.38 5.46
CA LEU A 8 -23.08 35.14 6.90
C LEU A 8 -24.22 34.12 7.16
N THR A 9 -24.10 33.10 8.03
CA THR A 9 -23.60 33.19 9.42
C THR A 9 -23.30 31.79 10.02
N ALA A 10 -22.16 31.69 10.74
CA ALA A 10 -21.96 31.19 12.12
C ALA A 10 -22.30 29.73 12.52
N LEU A 11 -21.68 29.11 13.54
CA LEU A 11 -20.42 29.22 14.31
C LEU A 11 -20.52 28.05 15.32
N LEU A 12 -19.44 27.37 15.69
CA LEU A 12 -19.26 26.80 17.03
C LEU A 12 -17.79 26.36 17.20
N LEU A 13 -17.04 27.22 17.89
CA LEU A 13 -15.75 26.95 18.49
C LEU A 13 -15.99 26.33 19.88
N VAL A 14 -15.21 25.30 20.23
CA VAL A 14 -14.94 24.96 21.63
C VAL A 14 -13.43 24.95 21.82
N SER A 15 -12.99 25.88 22.67
CA SER A 15 -11.66 25.99 23.22
C SER A 15 -11.57 25.12 24.47
N CYS A 16 -10.45 24.43 24.67
CA CYS A 16 -9.98 24.00 26.00
C CYS A 16 -8.45 24.01 26.00
N ALA A 17 -7.89 25.09 26.55
CA ALA A 17 -6.55 25.13 27.11
C ALA A 17 -6.61 24.71 28.58
N THR A 18 -5.69 23.86 29.03
CA THR A 18 -5.32 23.74 30.44
C THR A 18 -3.81 23.50 30.61
N SER A 19 -3.19 24.54 31.18
CA SER A 19 -2.05 24.58 32.12
C SER A 19 -1.10 23.38 32.28
N ALA A 20 0.17 23.62 31.96
CA ALA A 20 1.33 22.90 32.50
C ALA A 20 1.61 23.30 33.97
N PRO A 21 2.08 22.38 34.84
CA PRO A 21 2.68 22.74 36.12
C PRO A 21 4.21 22.92 36.00
N ALA A 22 4.73 23.90 36.73
CA ALA A 22 6.15 24.24 36.86
C ALA A 22 6.95 23.21 37.69
N PRO A 23 8.29 23.14 37.56
CA PRO A 23 9.12 22.17 38.27
C PRO A 23 9.49 22.65 39.68
N SER A 24 9.78 21.70 40.58
CA SER A 24 10.43 21.99 41.86
C SER A 24 11.40 20.87 42.25
N PRO A 25 12.39 21.18 43.12
CA PRO A 25 13.79 20.80 42.89
C PRO A 25 14.23 19.54 43.63
N ALA A 26 15.37 19.00 43.19
CA ALA A 26 16.09 17.88 43.79
C ALA A 26 16.61 18.17 45.21
N PRO A 27 16.90 17.12 45.99
CA PRO A 27 17.98 17.13 46.95
C PRO A 27 19.19 16.31 46.46
N ARG A 28 20.37 16.92 46.56
CA ARG A 28 21.68 16.26 46.59
C ARG A 28 21.87 15.56 47.94
N THR A 29 22.55 14.41 48.00
CA THR A 29 23.90 14.28 48.61
C THR A 29 24.39 12.82 48.68
N GLN A 30 25.70 12.68 48.42
CA GLN A 30 26.68 11.69 48.92
C GLN A 30 26.48 10.22 48.49
N GLY A 31 27.45 9.52 47.91
CA GLY A 31 28.91 9.53 48.12
C GLY A 31 29.32 8.19 48.76
N LEU A 32 30.46 7.63 48.36
CA LEU A 32 31.07 6.32 48.72
C LEU A 32 30.66 5.18 47.76
N GLY A 33 31.53 4.43 47.10
CA GLY A 33 32.99 4.38 47.04
C GLY A 33 33.36 3.22 46.10
N GLU A 34 34.41 3.38 45.30
CA GLU A 34 35.07 2.28 44.59
C GLU A 34 35.75 1.33 45.59
N PRO A 35 36.14 0.12 45.13
CA PRO A 35 37.57 -0.02 44.88
C PRO A 35 37.91 -0.76 43.58
N GLU A 36 38.97 -0.26 42.93
CA GLU A 36 39.84 -1.01 42.03
C GLU A 36 40.46 -2.23 42.74
N VAL A 37 40.57 -3.36 42.04
CA VAL A 37 41.69 -4.28 42.18
C VAL A 37 42.15 -4.71 40.79
N THR A 38 43.43 -4.51 40.56
CA THR A 38 44.20 -4.76 39.35
C THR A 38 44.64 -6.22 39.20
N ALA A 39 44.78 -6.60 37.93
CA ALA A 39 45.73 -7.54 37.34
C ALA A 39 45.72 -9.02 37.78
N THR A 40 45.54 -9.91 36.79
CA THR A 40 46.63 -10.77 36.30
C THR A 40 46.24 -11.49 35.01
N ALA A 41 47.15 -11.44 34.04
CA ALA A 41 47.11 -12.20 32.80
C ALA A 41 47.30 -13.70 33.07
N ARG A 42 46.69 -14.54 32.22
CA ARG A 42 47.21 -15.85 31.77
C ARG A 42 46.32 -16.40 30.66
N ASP A 43 46.95 -16.65 29.51
CA ASP A 43 46.50 -17.60 28.49
C ASP A 43 46.13 -18.95 29.11
N PRO A 44 45.24 -19.70 28.46
CA PRO A 44 45.79 -20.92 27.87
C PRO A 44 45.26 -21.21 26.46
N ALA A 45 46.21 -21.53 25.60
CA ALA A 45 46.01 -22.32 24.39
C ALA A 45 45.14 -23.55 24.69
N SER A 46 44.11 -23.75 23.87
CA SER A 46 43.35 -25.00 23.81
C SER A 46 43.75 -25.82 22.58
N PRO A 47 43.71 -27.16 22.69
CA PRO A 47 44.46 -28.07 21.85
C PRO A 47 43.71 -28.47 20.58
N LYS A 48 44.49 -28.77 19.54
CA LYS A 48 44.04 -29.51 18.35
C LYS A 48 43.57 -30.92 18.76
N ALA A 49 42.40 -31.31 18.28
CA ALA A 49 41.96 -32.70 18.14
C ALA A 49 40.90 -32.77 17.00
N PRO A 50 40.53 -33.96 16.49
CA PRO A 50 40.95 -34.45 15.19
C PRO A 50 39.81 -34.48 14.16
N SER A 51 40.18 -34.64 12.89
CA SER A 51 39.24 -35.00 11.81
C SER A 51 38.54 -36.34 12.09
N PRO A 52 37.23 -36.46 11.80
CA PRO A 52 36.63 -37.73 11.46
C PRO A 52 36.17 -37.72 10.00
N SER A 53 36.67 -38.72 9.30
CA SER A 53 36.22 -39.20 8.01
C SER A 53 34.79 -39.77 8.07
N GLY A 54 34.00 -39.48 7.03
CA GLY A 54 33.14 -40.43 6.32
C GLY A 54 31.90 -40.98 7.05
N ALA A 55 30.75 -40.36 6.80
CA ALA A 55 29.49 -41.07 6.65
C ALA A 55 28.62 -40.32 5.62
N SER A 56 28.01 -41.11 4.73
CA SER A 56 27.34 -40.73 3.49
C SER A 56 26.09 -39.87 3.67
N ASP A 57 26.04 -38.74 2.96
CA ASP A 57 24.81 -37.97 2.76
C ASP A 57 24.36 -38.07 1.30
N ALA A 58 23.09 -38.43 1.12
CA ALA A 58 22.42 -38.52 -0.17
C ALA A 58 22.32 -37.12 -0.79
N GLY A 59 22.84 -36.98 -2.02
CA GLY A 59 23.06 -35.70 -2.68
C GLY A 59 21.81 -34.84 -2.85
N VAL A 60 21.80 -33.70 -2.16
CA VAL A 60 21.17 -32.47 -2.66
C VAL A 60 22.24 -31.73 -3.45
N ALA A 61 22.10 -31.65 -4.76
CA ALA A 61 23.03 -30.95 -5.62
C ALA A 61 23.02 -29.45 -5.28
N LEU A 62 24.19 -28.91 -4.91
CA LEU A 62 24.41 -27.46 -4.83
C LEU A 62 24.25 -26.86 -6.24
N PRO A 63 23.59 -25.70 -6.39
CA PRO A 63 23.51 -25.03 -7.69
C PRO A 63 24.92 -24.65 -8.15
N ALA A 64 25.14 -24.79 -9.45
CA ALA A 64 26.42 -24.51 -10.09
C ALA A 64 26.92 -23.08 -9.78
N ALA A 65 28.24 -22.93 -9.62
CA ALA A 65 28.88 -21.64 -9.45
C ALA A 65 28.56 -20.72 -10.64
N ASN A 66 28.21 -19.47 -10.33
CA ASN A 66 27.73 -18.47 -11.31
C ASN A 66 28.76 -18.20 -12.42
N ASP A 67 28.24 -18.08 -13.64
CA ASP A 67 28.95 -17.66 -14.85
C ASP A 67 29.35 -16.17 -14.73
N PRO A 68 30.65 -15.82 -14.83
CA PRO A 68 31.10 -14.42 -14.78
C PRO A 68 30.62 -13.57 -15.97
N ALA A 69 29.93 -14.14 -16.96
CA ALA A 69 29.23 -13.42 -18.03
C ALA A 69 27.76 -13.07 -17.71
N ASP A 70 27.26 -13.40 -16.51
CA ASP A 70 25.91 -13.06 -16.07
C ASP A 70 25.78 -11.54 -15.76
N PRO A 71 24.94 -10.79 -16.49
CA PRO A 71 24.73 -9.34 -16.29
C PRO A 71 24.12 -8.98 -14.92
N LEU A 72 23.92 -9.94 -14.02
CA LEU A 72 23.55 -9.73 -12.63
C LEU A 72 24.73 -9.47 -11.67
N THR A 73 25.99 -9.54 -12.13
CA THR A 73 27.17 -9.56 -11.23
C THR A 73 28.05 -8.29 -11.21
N LEU A 74 27.73 -7.23 -11.96
CA LEU A 74 28.52 -6.00 -11.93
C LEU A 74 27.63 -4.76 -11.71
N GLY A 75 27.82 -4.13 -10.56
CA GLY A 75 27.14 -2.89 -10.20
C GLY A 75 27.64 -1.71 -11.03
N LEU A 76 26.75 -1.13 -11.84
CA LEU A 76 26.16 0.21 -11.66
C LEU A 76 24.94 0.32 -12.60
N PRO A 77 23.76 0.78 -12.15
CA PRO A 77 22.52 0.41 -12.80
C PRO A 77 21.88 1.52 -13.66
N GLY A 78 21.35 1.17 -14.83
CA GLY A 78 20.50 2.02 -15.67
C GLY A 78 19.03 2.06 -15.20
N PRO A 79 18.12 2.81 -15.86
CA PRO A 79 16.74 2.99 -15.40
C PRO A 79 15.91 1.70 -15.28
N GLN A 80 16.32 0.59 -15.93
CA GLN A 80 15.69 -0.73 -15.76
C GLN A 80 16.09 -1.43 -14.46
N ASP A 81 17.23 -1.11 -13.87
CA ASP A 81 17.73 -1.71 -12.64
C ASP A 81 17.22 -0.99 -11.37
N LEU A 82 16.50 0.13 -11.51
CA LEU A 82 15.87 0.89 -10.42
C LEU A 82 14.78 0.10 -9.65
N LYS A 83 14.39 -1.08 -10.14
CA LYS A 83 13.28 -1.89 -9.60
C LYS A 83 13.72 -3.12 -8.83
N ARG A 84 15.02 -3.37 -8.67
CA ARG A 84 15.48 -4.48 -7.84
C ARG A 84 15.46 -4.06 -6.38
N LEU A 85 14.90 -4.93 -5.55
CA LEU A 85 14.98 -4.78 -4.10
C LEU A 85 16.47 -4.85 -3.73
N ASP A 86 17.00 -3.75 -3.20
CA ASP A 86 18.38 -3.68 -2.73
C ASP A 86 18.44 -4.24 -1.31
N PHE A 87 19.45 -5.06 -1.02
CA PHE A 87 19.68 -5.63 0.30
C PHE A 87 21.01 -5.12 0.82
N ARG A 88 20.96 -4.30 1.88
CA ARG A 88 22.16 -3.85 2.58
C ARG A 88 22.10 -4.36 3.99
N ASN A 89 23.16 -5.05 4.41
CA ASN A 89 23.24 -5.72 5.72
C ASN A 89 22.10 -6.72 5.97
N GLY A 90 21.62 -7.39 4.91
CA GLY A 90 20.51 -8.34 4.99
C GLY A 90 19.10 -7.73 5.03
N GLU A 91 19.00 -6.40 5.06
CA GLU A 91 17.72 -5.69 5.13
C GLU A 91 17.30 -5.09 3.78
N PRO A 92 16.02 -5.27 3.39
CA PRO A 92 15.51 -4.72 2.15
C PRO A 92 15.38 -3.19 2.24
N HIS A 93 15.92 -2.51 1.23
CA HIS A 93 15.81 -1.07 1.03
C HIS A 93 14.78 -0.79 -0.06
N LEU A 94 13.82 0.08 0.26
CA LEU A 94 12.64 0.29 -0.55
C LEU A 94 12.61 1.73 -1.07
N PRO A 95 12.57 1.93 -2.40
CA PRO A 95 12.28 3.21 -3.01
C PRO A 95 10.77 3.50 -2.94
N ILE A 96 10.39 4.51 -2.15
CA ILE A 96 9.02 5.01 -2.03
C ILE A 96 8.92 6.44 -2.57
N LYS A 97 8.01 6.70 -3.52
CA LYS A 97 7.70 8.05 -4.00
C LYS A 97 7.16 8.90 -2.85
N LEU A 98 7.75 10.07 -2.66
CA LEU A 98 7.24 11.13 -1.77
C LEU A 98 6.35 12.14 -2.52
N MET A 99 6.74 12.51 -3.74
CA MET A 99 6.00 13.41 -4.64
C MET A 99 6.50 13.27 -6.08
N GLU A 100 5.70 13.70 -7.06
CA GLU A 100 6.06 13.75 -8.48
C GLU A 100 5.43 14.97 -9.16
N GLY A 101 5.69 15.17 -10.45
CA GLY A 101 5.14 16.28 -11.23
C GLY A 101 5.73 17.65 -10.87
N ARG A 102 6.89 17.69 -10.18
CA ARG A 102 7.50 18.94 -9.70
C ARG A 102 8.50 19.48 -10.73
N ASP A 103 8.57 20.80 -10.89
CA ASP A 103 9.66 21.43 -11.65
C ASP A 103 10.93 21.58 -10.82
N ALA A 104 10.77 21.78 -9.50
CA ALA A 104 11.85 21.89 -8.55
C ALA A 104 11.44 21.41 -7.16
N VAL A 105 12.41 20.91 -6.39
CA VAL A 105 12.24 20.52 -4.99
C VAL A 105 13.42 21.05 -4.16
N THR A 106 13.11 21.48 -2.94
CA THR A 106 14.10 21.91 -1.95
C THR A 106 14.21 20.89 -0.82
N PHE A 107 15.43 20.61 -0.39
CA PHE A 107 15.74 19.70 0.70
C PHE A 107 16.98 20.13 1.48
N SER A 108 17.16 19.56 2.67
CA SER A 108 18.31 19.80 3.54
C SER A 108 18.76 18.50 4.20
N PRO A 109 20.07 18.18 4.23
CA PRO A 109 20.57 17.00 4.91
C PRO A 109 20.64 17.25 6.42
N ARG A 110 20.32 16.24 7.23
CA ARG A 110 20.36 16.34 8.70
C ARG A 110 21.75 16.02 9.28
N GLY A 111 22.62 15.43 8.48
CA GLY A 111 24.03 15.15 8.74
C GLY A 111 24.87 15.49 7.52
N ARG A 112 26.15 15.11 7.50
CA ARG A 112 26.96 15.29 6.29
C ARG A 112 26.35 14.48 5.15
N MET A 113 26.17 15.11 4.01
CA MET A 113 25.60 14.48 2.82
C MET A 113 26.66 14.20 1.77
N ARG A 114 26.46 13.14 1.00
CA ARG A 114 27.08 12.89 -0.29
C ARG A 114 26.04 12.92 -1.40
N LEU A 115 26.31 13.70 -2.43
CA LEU A 115 25.56 13.75 -3.68
C LEU A 115 26.30 12.96 -4.75
N ARG A 116 25.58 12.17 -5.53
CA ARG A 116 26.08 11.48 -6.72
C ARG A 116 25.22 11.83 -7.92
N PHE A 117 25.87 12.43 -8.92
CA PHE A 117 25.22 12.92 -10.13
C PHE A 117 25.20 11.79 -11.17
N GLY A 118 24.02 11.46 -11.70
CA GLY A 118 23.89 10.54 -12.83
C GLY A 118 24.43 11.15 -14.13
N GLY A 119 24.79 10.28 -15.08
CA GLY A 119 25.34 10.68 -16.39
C GLY A 119 26.80 10.25 -16.59
N PRO A 120 27.41 10.65 -17.72
CA PRO A 120 28.79 10.32 -18.03
C PRO A 120 29.76 11.04 -17.07
N GLY A 121 30.27 10.31 -16.09
CA GLY A 121 31.25 10.76 -15.10
C GLY A 121 30.76 10.59 -13.66
N ASP A 122 31.60 10.02 -12.80
CA ASP A 122 31.29 9.76 -11.39
C ASP A 122 31.43 11.04 -10.54
N LYS A 123 30.71 12.11 -10.91
CA LYS A 123 30.74 13.34 -10.11
C LYS A 123 30.07 13.10 -8.76
N MET A 124 30.86 13.27 -7.72
CA MET A 124 30.40 13.27 -6.33
C MET A 124 30.68 14.61 -5.67
N LEU A 125 29.80 15.02 -4.77
CA LEU A 125 29.96 16.23 -3.98
C LEU A 125 29.54 15.95 -2.54
N ASP A 126 30.41 16.28 -1.59
CA ASP A 126 30.05 16.24 -0.17
C ASP A 126 29.57 17.62 0.30
N ALA A 127 28.56 17.65 1.17
CA ALA A 127 27.94 18.85 1.71
C ALA A 127 27.75 18.78 3.23
N PRO A 128 27.87 19.90 3.97
CA PRO A 128 27.65 19.92 5.40
C PRO A 128 26.17 19.74 5.76
N ALA A 129 25.91 19.30 7.00
CA ALA A 129 24.56 19.22 7.56
C ALA A 129 23.86 20.59 7.57
N GLY A 130 22.54 20.59 7.44
CA GLY A 130 21.69 21.78 7.53
C GLY A 130 21.70 22.69 6.30
N SER A 131 22.63 22.50 5.36
CA SER A 131 22.69 23.26 4.10
C SER A 131 21.39 23.10 3.29
N ARG A 132 20.99 24.15 2.56
CA ARG A 132 19.78 24.12 1.72
C ARG A 132 20.16 23.82 0.27
N TRP A 133 19.43 22.91 -0.35
CA TRP A 133 19.68 22.48 -1.73
C TRP A 133 18.40 22.51 -2.54
N THR A 134 18.51 22.86 -3.81
CA THR A 134 17.39 22.79 -4.77
C THR A 134 17.79 21.93 -5.96
N VAL A 135 16.92 20.99 -6.33
CA VAL A 135 17.03 20.21 -7.57
C VAL A 135 15.93 20.69 -8.51
N ARG A 136 16.29 21.02 -9.75
CA ARG A 136 15.37 21.52 -10.78
C ARG A 136 15.49 20.70 -12.05
N VAL A 137 14.37 20.38 -12.68
CA VAL A 137 14.36 19.85 -14.05
C VAL A 137 14.51 21.01 -15.03
N THR A 138 15.55 20.98 -15.86
CA THR A 138 15.79 22.01 -16.89
C THR A 138 15.45 21.53 -18.29
N GLN A 139 15.56 20.23 -18.54
CA GLN A 139 15.18 19.58 -19.79
C GLN A 139 14.49 18.27 -19.43
N GLY A 140 13.24 18.08 -19.81
CA GLY A 140 12.47 16.87 -19.49
C GLY A 140 11.82 16.32 -20.74
N GLU A 141 12.04 15.02 -21.00
CA GLU A 141 11.32 14.29 -22.04
C GLU A 141 10.36 13.28 -21.38
N PRO A 142 9.06 13.33 -21.71
CA PRO A 142 8.11 12.36 -21.17
C PRO A 142 8.40 10.95 -21.72
N ALA A 143 8.05 9.95 -20.91
CA ALA A 143 8.10 8.57 -21.34
C ALA A 143 7.07 8.31 -22.45
N GLN A 144 7.38 7.38 -23.35
CA GLN A 144 6.47 6.92 -24.40
C GLN A 144 5.95 5.53 -24.04
N TRP A 145 4.64 5.34 -24.19
CA TRP A 145 3.93 4.18 -23.66
C TRP A 145 3.05 3.53 -24.72
N SER A 146 2.83 2.23 -24.56
CA SER A 146 1.72 1.52 -25.19
C SER A 146 0.90 0.78 -24.14
N ALA A 147 -0.37 0.56 -24.43
CA ALA A 147 -1.24 -0.27 -23.63
C ALA A 147 -1.42 -1.63 -24.29
N ARG A 148 -1.61 -2.68 -23.48
CA ARG A 148 -2.07 -4.00 -23.93
C ARG A 148 -3.31 -4.36 -23.17
N LEU A 149 -4.22 -5.08 -23.81
CA LEU A 149 -5.35 -5.66 -23.09
C LEU A 149 -4.84 -6.76 -22.16
N GLN A 150 -5.07 -6.61 -20.86
CA GLN A 150 -4.91 -7.71 -19.91
C GLN A 150 -6.21 -8.51 -19.88
N LEU A 151 -6.09 -9.76 -20.32
CA LEU A 151 -7.16 -10.71 -20.56
C LEU A 151 -7.37 -11.68 -19.40
N GLY A 152 -6.38 -11.78 -18.50
CA GLY A 152 -6.44 -12.62 -17.31
C GLY A 152 -5.21 -12.45 -16.42
N GLU A 153 -5.34 -12.93 -15.20
CA GLU A 153 -4.26 -12.99 -14.21
C GLU A 153 -4.30 -14.36 -13.53
N PHE A 154 -3.14 -15.01 -13.45
CA PHE A 154 -3.00 -16.38 -12.94
C PHE A 154 -1.88 -16.46 -11.93
N ARG A 155 -2.04 -17.36 -10.95
CA ARG A 155 -0.93 -17.70 -10.06
C ARG A 155 0.24 -18.25 -10.87
N PHE A 156 1.45 -17.99 -10.43
CA PHE A 156 2.64 -18.51 -11.11
C PHE A 156 2.71 -20.05 -11.13
N ALA A 157 2.10 -20.72 -10.15
CA ALA A 157 1.97 -22.17 -10.11
C ALA A 157 0.87 -22.71 -11.07
N ASP A 158 -0.11 -21.89 -11.46
CA ASP A 158 -1.26 -22.30 -12.27
C ASP A 158 -0.95 -22.24 -13.77
N LYS A 159 -0.07 -23.14 -14.22
CA LYS A 159 0.30 -23.25 -15.63
C LYS A 159 -0.82 -23.82 -16.50
N ALA A 160 -1.65 -24.71 -15.93
CA ALA A 160 -2.74 -25.35 -16.64
C ALA A 160 -3.87 -24.35 -16.94
N GLY A 161 -4.32 -23.59 -15.94
CA GLY A 161 -5.34 -22.55 -16.12
C GLY A 161 -4.89 -21.45 -17.09
N LEU A 162 -3.60 -21.07 -17.05
CA LEU A 162 -3.03 -20.16 -18.04
C LEU A 162 -3.12 -20.72 -19.47
N ALA A 163 -2.77 -22.00 -19.68
CA ALA A 163 -2.82 -22.63 -21.00
C ALA A 163 -4.25 -22.72 -21.55
N GLU A 164 -5.22 -23.13 -20.72
CA GLU A 164 -6.64 -23.16 -21.07
C GLU A 164 -7.16 -21.77 -21.47
N ALA A 165 -6.78 -20.74 -20.71
CA ALA A 165 -7.16 -19.37 -21.03
C ALA A 165 -6.53 -18.89 -22.35
N GLN A 166 -5.27 -19.25 -22.63
CA GLN A 166 -4.62 -18.94 -23.90
C GLN A 166 -5.38 -19.55 -25.08
N GLU A 167 -5.76 -20.84 -24.99
CA GLU A 167 -6.55 -21.51 -26.02
C GLU A 167 -7.92 -20.87 -26.20
N THR A 168 -8.60 -20.55 -25.10
CA THR A 168 -9.90 -19.87 -25.10
C THR A 168 -9.84 -18.54 -25.86
N TRP A 169 -8.80 -17.72 -25.61
CA TRP A 169 -8.65 -16.43 -26.28
C TRP A 169 -8.22 -16.55 -27.75
N ARG A 170 -7.37 -17.53 -28.07
CA ARG A 170 -7.02 -17.84 -29.47
C ARG A 170 -8.23 -18.30 -30.28
N ALA A 171 -9.09 -19.14 -29.70
CA ALA A 171 -10.34 -19.58 -30.31
C ALA A 171 -11.32 -18.41 -30.57
N ARG A 172 -11.21 -17.32 -29.80
CA ARG A 172 -11.93 -16.06 -29.99
C ARG A 172 -11.27 -15.12 -31.02
N GLY A 173 -10.24 -15.59 -31.73
CA GLY A 173 -9.52 -14.83 -32.76
C GLY A 173 -8.54 -13.78 -32.21
N LEU A 174 -8.20 -13.83 -30.92
CA LEU A 174 -7.23 -12.92 -30.32
C LEU A 174 -5.87 -13.59 -30.15
N ALA A 175 -4.83 -13.00 -30.74
CA ALA A 175 -3.46 -13.35 -30.44
C ALA A 175 -3.11 -12.91 -29.01
N VAL A 176 -2.44 -13.80 -28.27
CA VAL A 176 -2.12 -13.60 -26.86
C VAL A 176 -0.68 -13.94 -26.55
N ARG A 177 -0.15 -13.28 -25.52
CA ARG A 177 1.15 -13.53 -24.91
C ARG A 177 1.07 -13.57 -23.40
N THR A 178 2.07 -14.19 -22.79
CA THR A 178 2.23 -14.18 -21.34
C THR A 178 3.28 -13.15 -20.94
N HIS A 179 2.99 -12.41 -19.88
CA HIS A 179 3.96 -11.58 -19.18
C HIS A 179 4.08 -12.08 -17.73
N THR A 180 5.31 -12.27 -17.25
CA THR A 180 5.54 -12.63 -15.85
C THR A 180 5.75 -11.35 -15.05
N LEU A 181 4.88 -11.12 -14.07
CA LEU A 181 4.94 -9.98 -13.17
C LEU A 181 5.43 -10.43 -11.79
N GLY A 182 6.11 -9.55 -11.06
CA GLY A 182 6.64 -9.84 -9.72
C GLY A 182 8.11 -10.23 -9.74
N SER A 183 8.61 -10.73 -8.63
CA SER A 183 10.03 -11.02 -8.40
C SER A 183 10.21 -12.24 -7.50
N VAL A 184 11.41 -12.82 -7.56
CA VAL A 184 11.88 -13.80 -6.58
C VAL A 184 13.07 -13.19 -5.88
N TYR A 185 13.03 -13.17 -4.56
CA TYR A 185 14.14 -12.67 -3.76
C TYR A 185 14.27 -13.45 -2.45
N GLY A 186 15.51 -13.60 -2.00
CA GLY A 186 15.83 -14.24 -0.74
C GLY A 186 16.06 -13.19 0.34
N ILE A 187 15.44 -13.35 1.52
CA ILE A 187 15.79 -12.58 2.71
C ILE A 187 16.12 -13.57 3.81
N ALA A 188 17.36 -13.50 4.33
CA ALA A 188 17.94 -14.42 5.32
C ALA A 188 17.54 -15.90 5.16
N GLY A 189 17.73 -16.46 3.96
CA GLY A 189 17.47 -17.88 3.68
C GLY A 189 16.01 -18.25 3.43
N LYS A 190 15.07 -17.30 3.50
CA LYS A 190 13.69 -17.46 3.03
C LYS A 190 13.54 -16.97 1.61
N VAL A 191 12.97 -17.79 0.73
CA VAL A 191 12.63 -17.40 -0.65
C VAL A 191 11.23 -16.83 -0.67
N ILE A 192 11.09 -15.59 -1.14
CA ILE A 192 9.82 -14.94 -1.40
C ILE A 192 9.61 -14.94 -2.91
N ASP A 193 8.52 -15.59 -3.36
CA ASP A 193 8.10 -15.63 -4.76
C ASP A 193 6.69 -15.06 -4.91
N ASN A 194 6.63 -13.78 -5.27
CA ASN A 194 5.38 -13.07 -5.52
C ASN A 194 5.02 -13.01 -7.02
N ARG A 195 5.65 -13.85 -7.84
CA ARG A 195 5.37 -13.86 -9.27
C ARG A 195 3.93 -14.27 -9.58
N ARG A 196 3.43 -13.75 -10.69
CA ARG A 196 2.14 -14.10 -11.30
C ARG A 196 2.24 -13.98 -12.82
N TYR A 197 1.36 -14.68 -13.52
CA TYR A 197 1.23 -14.52 -14.98
C TYR A 197 0.12 -13.54 -15.29
N LEU A 198 0.41 -12.59 -16.18
CA LEU A 198 -0.58 -11.82 -16.90
C LEU A 198 -0.75 -12.43 -18.28
N LEU A 199 -1.99 -12.71 -18.66
CA LEU A 199 -2.33 -13.02 -20.04
C LEU A 199 -2.69 -11.73 -20.76
N LEU A 200 -1.90 -11.34 -21.75
CA LEU A 200 -2.05 -10.08 -22.47
C LEU A 200 -2.40 -10.32 -23.94
N GLY A 201 -3.08 -9.37 -24.56
CA GLY A 201 -3.20 -9.29 -26.01
C GLY A 201 -1.84 -8.99 -26.66
N GLU A 202 -1.60 -9.60 -27.82
CA GLU A 202 -0.37 -9.40 -28.60
C GLU A 202 -0.28 -8.01 -29.24
N GLU A 203 -1.41 -7.35 -29.45
CA GLU A 203 -1.45 -6.01 -30.02
C GLU A 203 -1.06 -4.95 -28.98
N ALA A 204 -0.17 -4.04 -29.36
CA ALA A 204 0.17 -2.86 -28.59
C ALA A 204 -0.65 -1.67 -29.09
N LEU A 205 -1.39 -1.05 -28.18
CA LEU A 205 -2.45 -0.09 -28.46
C LEU A 205 -2.09 1.30 -27.92
N THR A 206 -2.68 2.33 -28.51
CA THR A 206 -2.74 3.67 -27.90
C THR A 206 -3.87 3.71 -26.86
N PRO A 207 -3.91 4.68 -25.93
CA PRO A 207 -5.00 4.78 -24.97
C PRO A 207 -6.40 4.85 -25.59
N SER A 208 -6.56 5.55 -26.73
CA SER A 208 -7.85 5.65 -27.43
C SER A 208 -8.28 4.32 -28.05
N THR A 209 -7.39 3.68 -28.81
CA THR A 209 -7.66 2.38 -29.44
C THR A 209 -7.85 1.26 -28.41
N ALA A 210 -7.14 1.32 -27.29
CA ALA A 210 -7.33 0.41 -26.17
C ALA A 210 -8.75 0.49 -25.60
N ALA A 211 -9.28 1.69 -25.36
CA ALA A 211 -10.64 1.88 -24.84
C ALA A 211 -11.71 1.33 -25.81
N GLU A 212 -11.54 1.57 -27.12
CA GLU A 212 -12.42 1.02 -28.15
C GLU A 212 -12.41 -0.51 -28.17
N LYS A 213 -11.22 -1.13 -28.08
CA LYS A 213 -11.05 -2.58 -28.03
C LYS A 213 -11.64 -3.20 -26.76
N GLN A 214 -11.50 -2.55 -25.61
CA GLN A 214 -12.17 -2.99 -24.37
C GLN A 214 -13.69 -2.97 -24.51
N ALA A 215 -14.24 -1.92 -25.14
CA ALA A 215 -15.67 -1.81 -25.38
C ALA A 215 -16.18 -2.88 -26.37
N GLU A 216 -15.40 -3.22 -27.40
CA GLU A 216 -15.68 -4.31 -28.33
C GLU A 216 -15.76 -5.67 -27.60
N LEU A 217 -14.72 -6.04 -26.82
CA LEU A 217 -14.70 -7.31 -26.10
C LEU A 217 -15.80 -7.41 -25.04
N LEU A 218 -16.14 -6.30 -24.40
CA LEU A 218 -17.26 -6.24 -23.48
C LEU A 218 -18.59 -6.50 -24.21
N ARG A 219 -18.82 -5.90 -25.38
CA ARG A 219 -20.05 -6.14 -26.16
C ARG A 219 -20.15 -7.57 -26.69
N GLN A 220 -19.04 -8.11 -27.20
CA GLN A 220 -19.04 -9.40 -27.88
C GLN A 220 -19.04 -10.58 -26.90
N TYR A 221 -18.30 -10.47 -25.80
CA TYR A 221 -18.07 -11.58 -24.87
C TYR A 221 -18.59 -11.32 -23.45
N GLY A 222 -19.09 -10.11 -23.15
CA GLY A 222 -19.45 -9.73 -21.79
C GLY A 222 -18.25 -9.60 -20.84
N LEU A 223 -17.02 -9.56 -21.38
CA LEU A 223 -15.78 -9.60 -20.60
C LEU A 223 -15.17 -8.21 -20.47
N ARG A 224 -14.96 -7.76 -19.23
CA ARG A 224 -14.13 -6.60 -18.95
C ARG A 224 -12.67 -7.03 -18.89
N THR A 225 -11.83 -6.27 -19.57
CA THR A 225 -10.37 -6.41 -19.53
C THR A 225 -9.79 -5.21 -18.80
N THR A 226 -8.57 -5.33 -18.29
CA THR A 226 -7.78 -4.19 -17.79
C THR A 226 -6.74 -3.80 -18.83
N LEU A 227 -6.10 -2.64 -18.66
CA LEU A 227 -4.98 -2.22 -19.50
C LEU A 227 -3.68 -2.46 -18.75
N PHE A 228 -2.72 -3.08 -19.43
CA PHE A 228 -1.35 -3.19 -18.98
C PHE A 228 -0.51 -2.16 -19.75
N GLU A 229 0.10 -1.23 -19.04
CA GLU A 229 0.98 -0.21 -19.61
C GLU A 229 2.40 -0.75 -19.80
N GLU A 230 2.96 -0.55 -20.99
CA GLU A 230 4.31 -0.97 -21.37
C GLU A 230 5.10 0.26 -21.83
N VAL A 231 6.26 0.50 -21.19
CA VAL A 231 7.18 1.58 -21.57
C VAL A 231 7.89 1.19 -22.86
N ARG A 232 7.79 2.05 -23.88
CA ARG A 232 8.57 1.93 -25.11
C ARG A 232 9.86 2.74 -25.05
N LYS A 233 9.78 3.95 -24.53
CA LYS A 233 10.92 4.83 -24.26
C LYS A 233 10.76 5.38 -22.84
N PRO A 234 11.74 5.20 -21.94
CA PRO A 234 11.68 5.80 -20.61
C PRO A 234 11.70 7.33 -20.71
N SER A 235 11.25 8.00 -19.66
CA SER A 235 11.45 9.44 -19.53
C SER A 235 12.93 9.72 -19.28
N SER A 236 13.34 10.94 -19.61
CA SER A 236 14.69 11.42 -19.36
C SER A 236 14.66 12.87 -18.91
N ALA A 237 15.64 13.29 -18.11
CA ALA A 237 15.76 14.68 -17.72
C ALA A 237 17.20 15.13 -17.43
N ILE A 238 17.46 16.42 -17.59
CA ILE A 238 18.63 17.07 -16.99
C ILE A 238 18.18 17.75 -15.69
N LEU A 239 18.82 17.34 -14.60
CA LEU A 239 18.60 17.82 -13.24
C LEU A 239 19.70 18.82 -12.87
N GLU A 240 19.34 20.08 -12.74
CA GLU A 240 20.22 21.13 -12.23
C GLU A 240 20.19 21.15 -10.71
N VAL A 241 21.37 21.07 -10.08
CA VAL A 241 21.52 21.08 -8.63
C VAL A 241 22.09 22.41 -8.19
N ARG A 242 21.44 23.05 -7.22
CA ARG A 242 21.78 24.38 -6.71
C ARG A 242 22.01 24.33 -5.20
N ASP A 243 23.00 25.08 -4.75
CA ASP A 243 23.31 25.25 -3.33
C ASP A 243 22.42 26.32 -2.66
N GLU A 244 22.75 26.66 -1.42
CA GLU A 244 21.99 27.61 -0.59
C GLU A 244 22.08 29.07 -1.08
N ASN A 245 23.08 29.38 -1.92
CA ASN A 245 23.27 30.68 -2.54
C ASN A 245 22.64 30.75 -3.94
N ASP A 246 21.84 29.74 -4.32
CA ASP A 246 21.26 29.58 -5.66
C ASP A 246 22.33 29.38 -6.76
N ALA A 247 23.56 29.01 -6.41
CA ALA A 247 24.61 28.74 -7.37
C ALA A 247 24.48 27.32 -7.91
N VAL A 248 24.61 27.16 -9.24
CA VAL A 248 24.59 25.85 -9.90
C VAL A 248 25.89 25.10 -9.58
N VAL A 249 25.77 23.99 -8.85
CA VAL A 249 26.92 23.16 -8.47
C VAL A 249 27.17 22.01 -9.43
N GLY A 250 26.18 21.63 -10.23
CA GLY A 250 26.30 20.54 -11.19
C GLY A 250 24.98 20.19 -11.89
N LEU A 251 25.11 19.40 -12.94
CA LEU A 251 24.01 18.83 -13.70
C LEU A 251 24.08 17.31 -13.58
N ALA A 252 22.95 16.69 -13.32
CA ALA A 252 22.80 15.24 -13.30
C ALA A 252 21.88 14.81 -14.45
N GLN A 253 22.26 13.77 -15.19
CA GLN A 253 21.42 13.17 -16.20
C GLN A 253 20.55 12.08 -15.57
N ASP A 254 19.24 12.22 -15.76
CA ASP A 254 18.12 11.35 -15.37
C ASP A 254 17.94 11.11 -13.86
N ARG A 255 19.00 11.24 -13.07
CA ARG A 255 19.03 10.86 -11.68
C ARG A 255 20.07 11.62 -10.86
N LEU A 256 19.71 11.98 -9.64
CA LEU A 256 20.62 12.44 -8.58
C LEU A 256 20.33 11.63 -7.31
N ASP A 257 21.37 11.06 -6.71
CA ASP A 257 21.24 10.39 -5.40
C ASP A 257 21.85 11.30 -4.31
N ALA A 258 21.18 11.35 -3.16
CA ALA A 258 21.61 12.06 -1.96
C ALA A 258 21.56 11.11 -0.77
N GLU A 259 22.71 10.88 -0.13
CA GLU A 259 22.82 10.00 1.04
C GLU A 259 23.49 10.72 2.21
N THR A 260 23.13 10.32 3.43
CA THR A 260 23.83 10.71 4.65
C THR A 260 24.55 9.47 5.18
N PRO A 261 25.90 9.39 5.14
CA PRO A 261 26.62 8.18 5.56
C PRO A 261 26.37 7.76 7.01
N ASP A 262 25.95 8.69 7.87
CA ASP A 262 25.58 8.47 9.27
C ASP A 262 24.09 8.06 9.45
N GLY A 263 23.31 7.99 8.35
CA GLY A 263 21.89 7.65 8.38
C GLY A 263 20.97 8.73 8.99
N SER A 264 21.48 9.96 9.19
CA SER A 264 20.72 11.07 9.79
C SER A 264 19.48 11.47 8.97
N GLY A 265 19.53 11.29 7.65
CA GLY A 265 18.43 11.51 6.72
C GLY A 265 18.27 12.97 6.28
N PHE A 266 17.06 13.35 5.91
CA PHE A 266 16.78 14.59 5.18
C PHE A 266 15.49 15.26 5.62
N ASP A 267 15.47 16.60 5.56
CA ASP A 267 14.24 17.38 5.58
C ASP A 267 13.89 17.77 4.14
N VAL A 268 12.66 17.49 3.71
CA VAL A 268 12.15 17.76 2.36
C VAL A 268 10.99 18.73 2.45
N ARG A 269 11.02 19.79 1.64
CA ARG A 269 10.01 20.85 1.65
C ARG A 269 8.84 20.49 0.75
N GLN A 270 7.64 20.92 1.15
CA GLN A 270 6.42 20.84 0.34
C GLN A 270 6.14 19.43 -0.20
N VAL A 271 6.24 18.43 0.68
CA VAL A 271 5.85 17.05 0.35
C VAL A 271 4.33 16.98 0.23
N GLU A 272 3.89 16.45 -0.89
CA GLU A 272 2.47 16.31 -1.24
C GLU A 272 1.79 15.20 -0.42
N TYR A 273 0.53 15.41 -0.03
CA TYR A 273 -0.28 14.38 0.61
C TYR A 273 -1.77 14.56 0.32
N GLY A 274 -2.54 13.47 0.42
CA GLY A 274 -3.98 13.51 0.19
C GLY A 274 -4.36 13.70 -1.29
N VAL A 275 -3.49 13.32 -2.22
CA VAL A 275 -3.74 13.43 -3.67
C VAL A 275 -5.07 12.76 -4.03
N GLY A 276 -5.92 13.49 -4.76
CA GLY A 276 -7.25 13.02 -5.17
C GLY A 276 -8.34 13.09 -4.10
N TYR A 277 -8.08 13.73 -2.95
CA TYR A 277 -9.05 13.96 -1.88
C TYR A 277 -9.22 15.46 -1.58
N ASP A 278 -10.36 15.82 -0.97
CA ASP A 278 -10.69 17.23 -0.63
C ASP A 278 -9.69 17.87 0.36
N PHE A 279 -8.91 17.06 1.06
CA PHE A 279 -7.87 17.49 2.01
C PHE A 279 -6.46 17.45 1.40
N HIS A 280 -6.33 17.40 0.07
CA HIS A 280 -5.05 17.48 -0.64
C HIS A 280 -4.27 18.74 -0.24
N ALA A 281 -3.02 18.57 0.17
CA ALA A 281 -2.17 19.66 0.65
C ALA A 281 -0.68 19.30 0.60
N PHE A 282 0.17 20.24 1.04
CA PHE A 282 1.63 20.12 1.07
C PHE A 282 2.15 20.48 2.45
N GLU A 283 3.14 19.73 2.95
CA GLU A 283 3.82 20.02 4.22
C GLU A 283 5.30 19.68 4.17
N ASP A 284 6.10 20.29 5.03
CA ASP A 284 7.50 19.93 5.17
C ASP A 284 7.62 18.66 6.03
N ARG A 285 8.47 17.72 5.61
CA ARG A 285 8.64 16.43 6.29
C ARG A 285 10.10 16.03 6.42
N SER A 286 10.40 15.28 7.47
CA SER A 286 11.70 14.67 7.72
C SER A 286 11.66 13.19 7.39
N PHE A 287 12.73 12.66 6.78
CA PHE A 287 12.85 11.28 6.33
C PHE A 287 14.17 10.67 6.79
N ARG A 288 14.18 9.34 6.90
CA ARG A 288 15.39 8.53 7.11
C ARG A 288 15.86 7.98 5.77
N GLY A 289 17.06 7.39 5.73
CA GLY A 289 17.62 6.82 4.50
C GLY A 289 18.06 7.89 3.51
N ALA A 290 18.12 7.50 2.24
CA ALA A 290 18.59 8.33 1.14
C ALA A 290 17.43 8.98 0.36
N LEU A 291 17.72 10.06 -0.35
CA LEU A 291 16.84 10.61 -1.36
C LEU A 291 17.38 10.30 -2.75
N GLN A 292 16.47 10.03 -3.67
CA GLN A 292 16.72 9.95 -5.09
C GLN A 292 15.78 10.91 -5.80
N PHE A 293 16.35 11.67 -6.72
CA PHE A 293 15.62 12.58 -7.61
C PHE A 293 15.71 11.99 -9.00
N ALA A 294 14.58 11.80 -9.66
CA ALA A 294 14.52 11.17 -10.99
C ALA A 294 13.46 11.81 -11.87
N ALA A 295 13.56 11.60 -13.18
CA ALA A 295 12.48 11.94 -14.09
C ALA A 295 11.26 11.03 -13.86
N ASP A 296 10.09 11.62 -13.63
CA ASP A 296 8.81 10.91 -13.64
C ASP A 296 8.34 10.65 -15.07
N ARG A 297 7.19 9.97 -15.21
CA ARG A 297 6.60 9.59 -16.51
C ARG A 297 6.33 10.78 -17.45
N SER A 298 6.15 11.98 -16.91
CA SER A 298 5.89 13.21 -17.66
C SER A 298 7.16 13.99 -18.00
N GLY A 299 8.33 13.49 -17.58
CA GLY A 299 9.61 14.19 -17.71
C GLY A 299 9.78 15.30 -16.65
N LYS A 300 8.98 15.28 -15.58
CA LYS A 300 9.10 16.18 -14.42
C LYS A 300 9.82 15.47 -13.28
N LEU A 301 10.01 16.15 -12.15
CA LEU A 301 10.76 15.60 -11.02
C LEU A 301 9.87 14.69 -10.15
N ALA A 302 10.30 13.45 -9.98
CA ALA A 302 9.92 12.60 -8.86
C ALA A 302 10.98 12.63 -7.76
N VAL A 303 10.51 12.67 -6.51
CA VAL A 303 11.34 12.51 -5.31
C VAL A 303 11.02 11.18 -4.68
N VAL A 304 12.04 10.36 -4.53
CA VAL A 304 11.96 9.00 -4.03
C VAL A 304 12.81 8.89 -2.78
N ASN A 305 12.23 8.37 -1.70
CA ASN A 305 12.98 8.04 -0.51
C ASN A 305 13.40 6.56 -0.57
N VAL A 306 14.70 6.29 -0.51
CA VAL A 306 15.25 4.93 -0.46
C VAL A 306 15.60 4.64 1.00
N VAL A 307 14.80 3.78 1.64
CA VAL A 307 14.79 3.62 3.09
C VAL A 307 14.76 2.14 3.48
N PRO A 308 15.47 1.71 4.54
CA PRO A 308 15.35 0.35 5.06
C PRO A 308 13.89 0.06 5.46
N LEU A 309 13.41 -1.17 5.21
CA LEU A 309 12.03 -1.57 5.48
C LEU A 309 11.57 -1.25 6.91
N GLU A 310 12.40 -1.50 7.91
CA GLU A 310 12.01 -1.24 9.31
C GLU A 310 11.88 0.26 9.59
N GLU A 311 12.74 1.10 9.00
CA GLU A 311 12.63 2.56 9.10
C GLU A 311 11.43 3.11 8.31
N LEU A 312 11.08 2.47 7.18
CA LEU A 312 9.84 2.77 6.45
C LEU A 312 8.62 2.51 7.34
N LEU A 313 8.57 1.35 7.99
CA LEU A 313 7.43 0.93 8.82
C LEU A 313 7.20 1.86 10.00
N LYS A 314 8.25 2.44 10.60
CA LYS A 314 8.12 3.41 11.70
C LYS A 314 7.32 4.66 11.31
N GLY A 315 7.43 5.12 10.07
CA GLY A 315 6.65 6.25 9.53
C GLY A 315 5.33 5.86 8.85
N LEU A 316 5.14 4.57 8.57
CA LEU A 316 3.96 4.01 7.89
C LEU A 316 2.90 3.54 8.90
N VAL A 317 3.26 2.65 9.83
CA VAL A 317 2.33 2.06 10.83
C VAL A 317 1.50 3.11 11.58
N PRO A 318 2.05 4.23 12.10
CA PRO A 318 1.25 5.24 12.80
C PRO A 318 0.28 6.01 11.89
N SER A 319 0.47 5.96 10.57
CA SER A 319 -0.48 6.51 9.60
C SER A 319 -1.65 5.57 9.32
N GLU A 320 -1.51 4.29 9.68
CA GLU A 320 -2.49 3.23 9.39
C GLU A 320 -3.35 2.88 10.60
N ILE A 321 -2.73 2.77 11.79
CA ILE A 321 -3.42 2.43 13.03
C ILE A 321 -3.14 3.48 14.12
N PHE A 322 -4.10 3.71 15.01
CA PHE A 322 -3.95 4.66 16.10
C PHE A 322 -2.75 4.28 16.99
N ALA A 323 -1.78 5.18 17.14
CA ALA A 323 -0.58 4.92 17.95
C ALA A 323 -0.88 4.58 19.43
N ARG A 324 -2.04 4.99 19.96
CA ARG A 324 -2.50 4.65 21.32
C ARG A 324 -3.24 3.30 21.41
N ALA A 325 -3.33 2.54 20.32
CA ALA A 325 -3.97 1.23 20.33
C ALA A 325 -3.18 0.20 21.15
N HIS A 326 -3.83 -0.91 21.47
CA HIS A 326 -3.24 -1.99 22.24
C HIS A 326 -1.92 -2.49 21.61
N PRO A 327 -0.84 -2.71 22.39
CA PRO A 327 0.47 -3.10 21.84
C PRO A 327 0.43 -4.33 20.93
N GLU A 328 -0.34 -5.35 21.27
CA GLU A 328 -0.51 -6.55 20.42
C GLU A 328 -1.20 -6.24 19.08
N ALA A 329 -2.11 -5.26 19.03
CA ALA A 329 -2.69 -4.81 17.76
C ALA A 329 -1.69 -3.99 16.93
N LEU A 330 -0.83 -3.20 17.58
CA LEU A 330 0.25 -2.48 16.90
C LEU A 330 1.28 -3.45 16.30
N LYS A 331 1.64 -4.52 17.03
CA LYS A 331 2.49 -5.61 16.52
C LYS A 331 1.84 -6.33 15.34
N ALA A 332 0.55 -6.64 15.44
CA ALA A 332 -0.19 -7.24 14.33
C ALA A 332 -0.17 -6.34 13.08
N GLN A 333 -0.38 -5.02 13.25
CA GLN A 333 -0.26 -4.05 12.17
C GLN A 333 1.15 -3.96 11.58
N ALA A 334 2.20 -4.01 12.39
CA ALA A 334 3.58 -3.95 11.91
C ALA A 334 3.92 -5.17 11.02
N VAL A 335 3.62 -6.39 11.47
CA VAL A 335 3.83 -7.62 10.69
C VAL A 335 3.02 -7.60 9.40
N THR A 336 1.77 -7.15 9.49
CA THR A 336 0.85 -7.06 8.35
C THR A 336 1.33 -6.03 7.31
N ALA A 337 1.76 -4.84 7.75
CA ALA A 337 2.30 -3.81 6.87
C ALA A 337 3.61 -4.26 6.21
N ARG A 338 4.47 -4.99 6.94
CA ARG A 338 5.70 -5.58 6.39
C ARG A 338 5.39 -6.56 5.27
N GLY A 339 4.48 -7.49 5.51
CA GLY A 339 4.06 -8.48 4.51
C GLY A 339 3.42 -7.84 3.28
N GLU A 340 2.57 -6.82 3.46
CA GLU A 340 1.91 -6.12 2.37
C GLU A 340 2.91 -5.34 1.48
N VAL A 341 3.88 -4.66 2.11
CA VAL A 341 4.98 -3.99 1.40
C VAL A 341 5.76 -4.98 0.55
N LEU A 342 6.19 -6.10 1.13
CA LEU A 342 6.98 -7.11 0.43
C LEU A 342 6.18 -7.82 -0.67
N ALA A 343 4.92 -8.17 -0.42
CA ALA A 343 4.04 -8.80 -1.40
C ALA A 343 3.81 -7.91 -2.63
N LYS A 344 3.86 -6.58 -2.47
CA LYS A 344 3.65 -5.60 -3.53
C LYS A 344 4.91 -5.15 -4.29
N VAL A 345 6.09 -5.61 -3.88
CA VAL A 345 7.34 -5.33 -4.60
C VAL A 345 7.27 -5.88 -6.02
N GLY A 346 7.59 -5.04 -7.02
CA GLY A 346 7.70 -5.47 -8.42
C GLY A 346 6.38 -5.81 -9.12
N ILE A 347 5.23 -5.52 -8.50
CA ILE A 347 3.90 -5.70 -9.12
C ILE A 347 3.17 -4.37 -9.39
N LYS A 348 3.59 -3.28 -8.74
CA LYS A 348 3.07 -1.93 -8.94
C LYS A 348 4.17 -1.03 -9.49
N HIS A 349 3.76 0.13 -10.03
CA HIS A 349 4.69 1.18 -10.45
C HIS A 349 5.74 0.66 -11.43
N LEU A 350 5.35 -0.24 -12.34
CA LEU A 350 6.24 -1.02 -13.21
C LEU A 350 7.08 -0.18 -14.16
N ALA A 351 6.80 1.10 -14.21
CA ALA A 351 7.46 2.02 -15.10
C ALA A 351 7.79 3.36 -14.45
N ASP A 352 7.57 3.48 -13.15
CA ASP A 352 7.99 4.63 -12.36
C ASP A 352 9.37 4.33 -11.73
N PRO A 353 10.14 5.34 -11.29
CA PRO A 353 11.45 5.15 -10.67
C PRO A 353 11.38 4.67 -9.20
N TYR A 354 10.25 4.11 -8.77
CA TYR A 354 10.00 3.68 -7.40
C TYR A 354 9.14 2.42 -7.36
N LEU A 355 9.14 1.73 -6.21
CA LEU A 355 8.37 0.50 -5.99
C LEU A 355 7.03 0.75 -5.28
N LEU A 356 6.97 1.80 -4.46
CA LEU A 356 5.80 2.18 -3.67
C LEU A 356 5.55 3.69 -3.77
N CYS A 357 4.35 4.15 -3.42
CA CYS A 357 4.07 5.58 -3.21
C CYS A 357 3.58 5.84 -1.77
N SER A 358 3.84 7.05 -1.26
CA SER A 358 3.44 7.48 0.09
C SER A 358 1.96 7.88 0.22
N GLU A 359 1.12 7.41 -0.69
CA GLU A 359 -0.30 7.73 -0.79
C GLU A 359 -1.17 6.51 -0.46
N GLN A 360 -2.47 6.72 -0.23
CA GLN A 360 -3.44 5.66 0.04
C GLN A 360 -3.52 4.58 -1.07
N HIS A 361 -2.99 4.86 -2.26
CA HIS A 361 -2.87 3.88 -3.34
C HIS A 361 -1.90 2.73 -2.99
N CYS A 362 -0.85 2.99 -2.22
CA CYS A 362 0.12 1.99 -1.76
C CYS A 362 0.11 1.88 -0.24
N ALA A 363 0.65 2.87 0.46
CA ALA A 363 0.58 3.01 1.91
C ALA A 363 0.88 4.46 2.29
N VAL A 364 0.19 5.00 3.29
CA VAL A 364 0.48 6.37 3.73
C VAL A 364 1.81 6.37 4.51
N TYR A 365 2.79 7.10 3.99
CA TYR A 365 4.12 7.20 4.61
C TYR A 365 4.48 8.66 4.90
N ARG A 366 4.71 8.97 6.18
CA ARG A 366 4.99 10.34 6.65
C ARG A 366 6.44 10.55 7.07
N GLY A 367 7.32 9.57 6.83
CA GLY A 367 8.71 9.65 7.25
C GLY A 367 8.87 9.73 8.77
N ARG A 368 10.01 10.28 9.19
CA ARG A 368 10.34 10.55 10.60
C ARG A 368 9.32 11.48 11.25
N THR A 369 8.73 12.40 10.50
CA THR A 369 7.69 13.33 10.98
C THR A 369 6.45 12.61 11.50
N GLY A 370 6.13 11.42 10.98
CA GLY A 370 4.97 10.63 11.40
C GLY A 370 5.24 9.59 12.48
N GLU A 371 6.48 9.40 12.91
CA GLU A 371 6.84 8.36 13.87
C GLU A 371 6.16 8.58 15.24
N ALA A 372 5.74 7.49 15.87
CA ALA A 372 5.25 7.48 17.24
C ALA A 372 5.97 6.38 18.06
N ALA A 373 6.32 6.69 19.31
CA ALA A 373 7.13 5.79 20.14
C ALA A 373 6.52 4.38 20.29
N SER A 374 5.20 4.30 20.48
CA SER A 374 4.48 3.03 20.64
C SER A 374 4.46 2.18 19.38
N THR A 375 4.25 2.77 18.20
CA THR A 375 4.28 2.05 16.92
C THR A 375 5.71 1.67 16.56
N THR A 376 6.69 2.54 16.81
CA THR A 376 8.11 2.22 16.65
C THR A 376 8.51 1.03 17.52
N ALA A 377 8.09 1.00 18.80
CA ALA A 377 8.35 -0.15 19.66
C ALA A 377 7.71 -1.44 19.14
N ALA A 378 6.52 -1.38 18.54
CA ALA A 378 5.87 -2.55 17.93
C ALA A 378 6.58 -3.03 16.66
N VAL A 379 7.06 -2.11 15.82
CA VAL A 379 7.88 -2.43 14.64
C VAL A 379 9.16 -3.14 15.06
N GLU A 380 9.88 -2.62 16.05
CA GLU A 380 11.11 -3.25 16.54
C GLU A 380 10.86 -4.59 17.23
N ALA A 381 9.78 -4.70 18.01
CA ALA A 381 9.43 -5.95 18.69
C ALA A 381 8.99 -7.08 17.72
N THR A 382 8.72 -6.75 16.46
CA THR A 382 8.34 -7.69 15.40
C THR A 382 9.27 -7.57 14.19
N ARG A 383 10.50 -7.08 14.42
CA ARG A 383 11.49 -6.88 13.38
C ARG A 383 11.68 -8.17 12.58
N GLY A 384 11.64 -8.06 11.26
CA GLY A 384 11.85 -9.23 10.40
C GLY A 384 10.76 -10.29 10.47
N GLU A 385 9.59 -10.03 11.04
CA GLU A 385 8.47 -10.99 11.04
C GLU A 385 7.46 -10.70 9.93
N ALA A 386 7.05 -11.76 9.22
CA ALA A 386 6.02 -11.70 8.17
C ALA A 386 5.08 -12.93 8.23
N LEU A 387 3.98 -12.90 7.49
CA LEU A 387 2.99 -13.98 7.45
C LEU A 387 3.22 -14.92 6.27
N PHE A 388 3.23 -16.22 6.57
CA PHE A 388 3.33 -17.29 5.59
C PHE A 388 2.11 -18.19 5.62
N SER A 389 1.62 -18.54 4.44
CA SER A 389 0.54 -19.50 4.27
C SER A 389 1.03 -20.92 4.59
N LYS A 390 0.09 -21.86 4.71
CA LYS A 390 0.41 -23.27 5.03
C LYS A 390 1.32 -23.94 4.00
N ASP A 391 1.28 -23.50 2.75
CA ASP A 391 2.15 -23.92 1.65
C ASP A 391 3.46 -23.12 1.58
N GLY A 392 3.76 -22.29 2.58
CA GLY A 392 5.04 -21.60 2.74
C GLY A 392 5.21 -20.34 1.89
N ARG A 393 4.13 -19.83 1.28
CA ARG A 393 4.16 -18.59 0.48
C ARG A 393 3.96 -17.37 1.38
N LEU A 394 4.61 -16.26 1.04
CA LEU A 394 4.32 -14.98 1.68
C LEU A 394 2.86 -14.60 1.41
N VAL A 395 2.11 -14.28 2.48
CA VAL A 395 0.74 -13.79 2.38
C VAL A 395 0.75 -12.31 1.99
N ASP A 396 -0.06 -11.93 1.00
CA ASP A 396 -0.39 -10.52 0.75
C ASP A 396 -1.30 -10.04 1.89
N SER A 397 -0.68 -9.67 3.01
CA SER A 397 -1.34 -9.38 4.27
C SER A 397 -2.01 -8.01 4.25
N VAL A 398 -3.04 -7.87 3.43
CA VAL A 398 -3.88 -6.68 3.29
C VAL A 398 -4.72 -6.42 4.54
N TYR A 399 -5.10 -5.17 4.76
CA TYR A 399 -5.90 -4.76 5.91
C TYR A 399 -6.83 -3.58 5.59
N SER A 400 -7.89 -3.44 6.39
CA SER A 400 -8.83 -2.32 6.27
C SER A 400 -9.36 -1.87 7.62
N ALA A 401 -9.83 -0.62 7.70
CA ALA A 401 -10.23 0.03 8.94
C ALA A 401 -11.26 -0.77 9.75
N VAL A 402 -12.45 -1.00 9.18
CA VAL A 402 -13.57 -1.66 9.88
C VAL A 402 -14.24 -2.68 8.97
N CYS A 403 -14.23 -3.95 9.33
CA CYS A 403 -14.87 -4.99 8.52
C CYS A 403 -16.41 -4.94 8.60
N GLY A 404 -16.96 -4.39 9.69
CA GLY A 404 -18.39 -4.36 9.97
C GLY A 404 -18.94 -5.70 10.48
N GLY A 405 -18.06 -6.51 11.08
CA GLY A 405 -18.38 -7.79 11.72
C GLY A 405 -18.16 -9.03 10.85
N HIS A 406 -17.74 -8.86 9.59
CA HIS A 406 -17.33 -9.96 8.72
C HIS A 406 -16.31 -9.46 7.69
N THR A 407 -15.22 -10.20 7.49
CA THR A 407 -14.22 -9.91 6.45
C THR A 407 -14.66 -10.50 5.10
N GLU A 408 -14.07 -10.09 4.00
CA GLU A 408 -14.48 -10.49 2.65
C GLU A 408 -13.38 -11.28 1.93
N ASP A 409 -13.79 -12.04 0.92
CA ASP A 409 -12.94 -12.74 -0.03
C ASP A 409 -12.20 -11.76 -0.97
N ASN A 410 -10.91 -12.00 -1.23
CA ASN A 410 -10.12 -11.11 -2.10
C ASN A 410 -10.68 -10.97 -3.53
N ASP A 411 -11.21 -12.05 -4.11
CA ASP A 411 -11.72 -12.09 -5.49
C ASP A 411 -13.11 -11.45 -5.64
N VAL A 412 -13.84 -11.27 -4.54
CA VAL A 412 -15.07 -10.45 -4.51
C VAL A 412 -14.71 -8.98 -4.70
N VAL A 413 -13.65 -8.51 -4.03
CA VAL A 413 -13.25 -7.10 -4.02
C VAL A 413 -12.43 -6.72 -5.26
N TRP A 414 -11.40 -7.51 -5.57
CA TRP A 414 -10.41 -7.17 -6.61
C TRP A 414 -10.48 -8.06 -7.86
N GLY A 415 -11.25 -9.16 -7.81
CA GLY A 415 -11.18 -10.20 -8.84
C GLY A 415 -9.91 -11.04 -8.72
N GLY A 416 -9.53 -11.71 -9.82
CA GLY A 416 -8.37 -12.59 -9.84
C GLY A 416 -8.58 -13.92 -9.09
N PRO A 417 -7.51 -14.70 -8.89
CA PRO A 417 -7.61 -16.03 -8.27
C PRO A 417 -7.94 -15.95 -6.76
N PRO A 418 -8.82 -16.83 -6.24
CA PRO A 418 -9.11 -16.91 -4.81
C PRO A 418 -7.89 -17.29 -3.96
N ASP A 419 -7.52 -16.47 -2.98
CA ASP A 419 -6.44 -16.73 -2.02
C ASP A 419 -6.93 -17.44 -0.75
N PRO A 420 -6.44 -18.68 -0.45
CA PRO A 420 -6.79 -19.40 0.77
C PRO A 420 -6.53 -18.60 2.06
N SER A 421 -5.50 -17.76 2.08
CA SER A 421 -5.18 -16.91 3.23
C SER A 421 -6.05 -15.65 3.31
N LEU A 422 -6.79 -15.30 2.25
CA LEU A 422 -7.67 -14.12 2.20
C LEU A 422 -9.13 -14.50 1.92
N ARG A 423 -9.62 -15.51 2.66
CA ARG A 423 -11.05 -15.86 2.69
C ARG A 423 -11.76 -15.18 3.85
N GLY A 424 -12.88 -14.54 3.55
CA GLY A 424 -13.69 -13.81 4.49
C GLY A 424 -14.25 -14.70 5.59
N ARG A 425 -14.29 -14.16 6.82
CA ARG A 425 -14.83 -14.84 8.00
C ARG A 425 -15.49 -13.86 8.97
N PRO A 426 -16.35 -14.33 9.87
CA PRO A 426 -16.98 -13.48 10.87
C PRO A 426 -15.92 -12.90 11.79
N ASP A 427 -16.04 -11.64 12.19
CA ASP A 427 -15.09 -11.01 13.11
C ASP A 427 -15.63 -10.99 14.55
N LEU A 428 -16.08 -12.16 15.02
CA LEU A 428 -16.73 -12.30 16.33
C LEU A 428 -15.72 -12.69 17.41
N LEU A 429 -15.93 -12.20 18.64
CA LEU A 429 -15.17 -12.61 19.82
C LEU A 429 -15.77 -13.86 20.48
N GLU A 430 -17.06 -14.08 20.29
CA GLU A 430 -17.80 -15.22 20.80
C GLU A 430 -18.53 -15.93 19.65
N ALA A 431 -18.79 -17.23 19.80
CA ALA A 431 -19.59 -17.95 18.82
C ALA A 431 -21.01 -17.38 18.79
N ALA A 432 -21.49 -16.99 17.61
CA ALA A 432 -22.87 -16.56 17.41
C ALA A 432 -23.62 -17.55 16.52
N PRO A 433 -24.89 -17.86 16.83
CA PRO A 433 -25.72 -18.74 16.00
C PRO A 433 -25.99 -18.12 14.62
N ASP A 434 -26.11 -16.79 14.57
CA ASP A 434 -26.37 -16.03 13.34
C ASP A 434 -25.12 -15.35 12.83
N VAL A 435 -24.41 -16.08 11.97
CA VAL A 435 -23.31 -15.55 11.18
C VAL A 435 -23.85 -14.81 9.96
N PRO A 436 -23.32 -13.62 9.60
CA PRO A 436 -23.77 -12.91 8.42
C PRO A 436 -23.57 -13.75 7.18
N ARG A 437 -24.65 -13.86 6.41
CA ARG A 437 -24.67 -14.48 5.09
C ARG A 437 -25.34 -13.50 4.13
N PRO A 438 -25.06 -13.59 2.82
CA PRO A 438 -25.71 -12.74 1.82
C PRO A 438 -27.24 -12.66 1.96
N SER A 439 -27.89 -13.78 2.28
CA SER A 439 -29.35 -13.88 2.42
C SER A 439 -29.90 -13.20 3.68
N SER A 440 -29.11 -13.06 4.75
CA SER A 440 -29.52 -12.47 6.02
C SER A 440 -29.00 -11.05 6.24
N LEU A 441 -28.41 -10.43 5.20
CA LEU A 441 -27.71 -9.15 5.32
C LEU A 441 -28.56 -8.04 5.95
N LYS A 442 -29.83 -7.90 5.56
CA LYS A 442 -30.72 -6.86 6.13
C LYS A 442 -30.90 -7.04 7.63
N ALA A 443 -31.14 -8.26 8.09
CA ALA A 443 -31.25 -8.59 9.51
C ALA A 443 -29.91 -8.37 10.23
N TRP A 444 -28.80 -8.78 9.62
CA TRP A 444 -27.44 -8.58 10.16
C TRP A 444 -27.07 -7.11 10.35
N LEU A 445 -27.42 -6.27 9.38
CA LEU A 445 -27.17 -4.83 9.45
C LEU A 445 -28.05 -4.15 10.51
N ALA A 446 -29.24 -4.67 10.75
CA ALA A 446 -30.17 -4.18 11.78
C ALA A 446 -29.87 -4.73 13.19
N ALA A 447 -29.03 -5.77 13.32
CA ALA A 447 -28.73 -6.39 14.60
C ALA A 447 -27.96 -5.42 15.53
N PRO A 448 -28.51 -5.07 16.71
CA PRO A 448 -27.90 -4.08 17.60
C PRO A 448 -26.68 -4.64 18.34
N ASP A 449 -26.69 -5.94 18.70
CA ASP A 449 -25.78 -6.54 19.67
C ASP A 449 -24.84 -7.61 19.11
N VAL A 450 -24.30 -7.37 17.92
CA VAL A 450 -23.29 -8.26 17.34
C VAL A 450 -22.01 -8.26 18.19
N PRO A 451 -21.51 -9.42 18.68
CA PRO A 451 -20.27 -9.50 19.47
C PRO A 451 -19.01 -9.41 18.59
N ALA A 452 -19.02 -8.47 17.63
CA ALA A 452 -17.92 -8.28 16.70
C ALA A 452 -16.76 -7.54 17.38
N ALA A 453 -15.53 -8.02 17.20
CA ALA A 453 -14.33 -7.41 17.76
C ALA A 453 -14.21 -5.93 17.34
N CYS A 454 -14.50 -5.62 16.07
CA CYS A 454 -14.46 -4.24 15.59
C CYS A 454 -15.56 -3.32 16.14
N ARG A 455 -16.64 -3.87 16.73
CA ARG A 455 -17.69 -3.11 17.44
C ARG A 455 -17.35 -2.95 18.92
N LEU A 456 -16.79 -3.98 19.53
CA LEU A 456 -16.50 -4.03 20.96
C LEU A 456 -15.18 -3.34 21.32
N SER A 457 -14.34 -3.04 20.34
CA SER A 457 -13.09 -2.32 20.57
C SER A 457 -13.30 -0.95 21.20
N SER A 458 -12.37 -0.51 22.06
CA SER A 458 -12.35 0.86 22.58
C SER A 458 -12.13 1.94 21.50
N PHE A 459 -11.78 1.54 20.27
CA PHE A 459 -11.62 2.39 19.09
C PHE A 459 -12.76 2.24 18.08
N ALA A 460 -13.84 1.56 18.46
CA ALA A 460 -15.00 1.40 17.60
C ALA A 460 -15.55 2.77 17.18
N GLN A 461 -15.84 2.91 15.89
CA GLN A 461 -16.59 4.03 15.35
C GLN A 461 -17.98 3.52 14.99
N PRO A 462 -19.02 3.78 15.80
CA PRO A 462 -20.36 3.24 15.55
C PRO A 462 -20.87 3.57 14.15
N THR A 463 -20.64 4.82 13.69
CA THR A 463 -20.99 5.33 12.36
C THR A 463 -20.16 4.77 11.21
N LYS A 464 -19.16 3.92 11.48
CA LYS A 464 -18.41 3.13 10.49
C LYS A 464 -18.77 1.65 10.59
N PHE A 465 -19.03 1.14 11.79
CA PHE A 465 -19.48 -0.23 11.98
C PHE A 465 -20.88 -0.46 11.37
N ARG A 466 -21.80 0.47 11.59
CA ARG A 466 -23.11 0.57 10.93
C ARG A 466 -23.32 2.01 10.48
N TRP A 467 -23.68 2.20 9.22
CA TRP A 467 -23.80 3.52 8.64
C TRP A 467 -25.05 3.63 7.78
N GLU A 468 -25.55 4.85 7.68
CA GLU A 468 -26.62 5.23 6.78
C GLU A 468 -26.14 6.38 5.90
N LYS A 469 -26.43 6.31 4.60
CA LYS A 469 -26.29 7.45 3.69
C LYS A 469 -27.58 7.60 2.90
N ARG A 470 -28.13 8.82 2.93
CA ARG A 470 -29.32 9.19 2.18
C ARG A 470 -28.94 10.09 1.02
N PHE A 471 -29.47 9.81 -0.16
CA PHE A 471 -29.30 10.63 -1.35
C PHE A 471 -30.67 11.08 -1.85
N THR A 472 -30.81 12.34 -2.22
CA THR A 472 -31.99 12.80 -2.95
C THR A 472 -31.99 12.24 -4.36
N GLN A 473 -33.15 12.20 -5.02
CA GLN A 473 -33.24 11.79 -6.42
C GLN A 473 -32.28 12.59 -7.32
N ALA A 474 -32.24 13.91 -7.14
CA ALA A 474 -31.37 14.79 -7.92
C ALA A 474 -29.87 14.47 -7.73
N GLN A 475 -29.46 14.10 -6.51
CA GLN A 475 -28.07 13.69 -6.25
C GLN A 475 -27.73 12.38 -6.97
N VAL A 476 -28.62 11.38 -6.93
CA VAL A 476 -28.41 10.11 -7.64
C VAL A 476 -28.35 10.32 -9.14
N ASP A 477 -29.25 11.14 -9.70
CA ASP A 477 -29.25 11.47 -11.13
C ASP A 477 -27.95 12.16 -11.55
N ALA A 478 -27.46 13.12 -10.75
CA ALA A 478 -26.18 13.79 -11.01
C ALA A 478 -24.99 12.82 -10.94
N LEU A 479 -24.94 11.94 -9.92
CA LEU A 479 -23.87 10.95 -9.77
C LEU A 479 -23.85 9.91 -10.90
N THR A 480 -25.01 9.64 -11.52
CA THR A 480 -25.19 8.61 -12.56
C THR A 480 -25.31 9.18 -13.97
N GLU A 481 -25.21 10.51 -14.14
CA GLU A 481 -25.39 11.21 -15.42
C GLU A 481 -24.51 10.62 -16.54
N LYS A 482 -23.23 10.38 -16.24
CA LYS A 482 -22.24 9.82 -17.18
C LYS A 482 -22.59 8.40 -17.65
N LEU A 483 -23.51 7.71 -16.98
CA LEU A 483 -23.98 6.39 -17.38
C LEU A 483 -25.09 6.45 -18.44
N GLY A 484 -25.64 7.63 -18.72
CA GLY A 484 -26.58 7.86 -19.83
C GLY A 484 -27.98 7.26 -19.65
N VAL A 485 -28.32 6.75 -18.47
CA VAL A 485 -29.60 6.05 -18.20
C VAL A 485 -30.77 6.98 -17.86
N GLY A 486 -30.54 8.30 -17.78
CA GLY A 486 -31.55 9.28 -17.38
C GLY A 486 -31.90 9.19 -15.89
N SER A 487 -33.03 9.79 -15.49
CA SER A 487 -33.45 9.82 -14.08
C SER A 487 -33.73 8.42 -13.54
N ILE A 488 -33.14 8.07 -12.39
CA ILE A 488 -33.14 6.71 -11.84
C ILE A 488 -34.49 6.32 -11.24
N GLN A 489 -35.03 5.20 -11.69
CA GLN A 489 -36.33 4.66 -11.27
C GLN A 489 -36.18 3.40 -10.39
N ALA A 490 -35.13 2.62 -10.62
CA ALA A 490 -34.80 1.41 -9.86
C ALA A 490 -33.29 1.31 -9.65
N LEU A 491 -32.89 0.89 -8.45
CA LEU A 491 -31.50 0.72 -8.05
C LEU A 491 -31.41 -0.48 -7.11
N SER A 492 -30.50 -1.42 -7.39
CA SER A 492 -30.30 -2.61 -6.56
C SER A 492 -28.84 -3.04 -6.47
N LEU A 493 -28.48 -3.62 -5.32
CA LEU A 493 -27.17 -4.17 -5.03
C LEU A 493 -27.25 -5.70 -4.95
N SER A 494 -26.48 -6.40 -5.78
CA SER A 494 -26.52 -7.87 -5.97
C SER A 494 -25.10 -8.47 -6.17
N GLU A 495 -25.04 -9.77 -6.49
CA GLU A 495 -23.80 -10.56 -6.62
C GLU A 495 -22.89 -10.39 -5.39
N ARG A 496 -23.37 -10.85 -4.23
CA ARG A 496 -22.73 -10.57 -2.95
C ARG A 496 -21.67 -11.61 -2.59
N GLY A 497 -20.57 -11.14 -2.00
CA GLY A 497 -19.56 -11.99 -1.34
C GLY A 497 -20.01 -12.47 0.03
N VAL A 498 -19.14 -13.22 0.73
CA VAL A 498 -19.48 -13.88 1.99
C VAL A 498 -19.82 -12.89 3.11
N SER A 499 -19.27 -11.68 3.08
CA SER A 499 -19.61 -10.62 4.04
C SER A 499 -20.92 -9.90 3.72
N GLY A 500 -21.49 -10.13 2.53
CA GLY A 500 -22.63 -9.39 2.01
C GLY A 500 -22.25 -8.16 1.19
N ARG A 501 -20.95 -7.89 0.95
CA ARG A 501 -20.50 -6.84 0.00
C ARG A 501 -21.00 -7.15 -1.40
N ALA A 502 -21.67 -6.18 -2.01
CA ALA A 502 -22.15 -6.29 -3.37
C ALA A 502 -21.01 -6.09 -4.38
N ARG A 503 -21.00 -6.92 -5.43
CA ARG A 503 -20.12 -6.78 -6.60
C ARG A 503 -20.82 -6.11 -7.77
N LEU A 504 -22.16 -6.08 -7.75
CA LEU A 504 -22.96 -5.52 -8.83
C LEU A 504 -23.97 -4.50 -8.29
N LEU A 505 -23.96 -3.32 -8.88
CA LEU A 505 -25.03 -2.34 -8.79
C LEU A 505 -25.77 -2.32 -10.13
N SER A 506 -27.06 -2.61 -10.10
CA SER A 506 -27.94 -2.47 -11.27
C SER A 506 -28.76 -1.19 -11.14
N LEU A 507 -28.80 -0.39 -12.21
CA LEU A 507 -29.56 0.85 -12.28
C LEU A 507 -30.47 0.82 -13.50
N SER A 508 -31.75 1.18 -13.31
CA SER A 508 -32.69 1.44 -14.39
C SER A 508 -33.20 2.86 -14.26
N GLY A 509 -33.11 3.63 -15.33
CA GLY A 509 -33.61 5.00 -15.42
C GLY A 509 -34.47 5.21 -16.66
N ALA A 510 -34.97 6.44 -16.82
CA ALA A 510 -35.93 6.80 -17.85
C ALA A 510 -35.45 6.59 -19.31
N LYS A 511 -34.14 6.47 -19.54
CA LYS A 511 -33.53 6.28 -20.87
C LYS A 511 -32.92 4.90 -21.08
N GLY A 512 -32.96 4.02 -20.08
CA GLY A 512 -32.41 2.67 -20.18
C GLY A 512 -31.90 2.11 -18.85
N ALA A 513 -31.17 1.01 -18.91
CA ALA A 513 -30.59 0.36 -17.74
C ALA A 513 -29.09 0.07 -17.95
N THR A 514 -28.34 0.03 -16.86
CA THR A 514 -26.91 -0.22 -16.85
C THR A 514 -26.45 -0.90 -15.56
N GLN A 515 -25.19 -1.28 -15.53
CA GLN A 515 -24.57 -2.00 -14.43
C GLN A 515 -23.20 -1.41 -14.08
N VAL A 516 -22.97 -1.22 -12.78
CA VAL A 516 -21.66 -0.88 -12.21
C VAL A 516 -21.14 -2.07 -11.43
N ARG A 517 -20.09 -2.70 -11.97
CA ARG A 517 -19.42 -3.86 -11.39
C ARG A 517 -18.17 -3.47 -10.61
N GLY A 518 -17.89 -4.22 -9.55
CA GLY A 518 -16.73 -4.08 -8.67
C GLY A 518 -17.01 -3.24 -7.44
N GLU A 519 -16.58 -3.74 -6.28
CA GLU A 519 -16.84 -3.14 -4.96
C GLU A 519 -16.42 -1.67 -4.88
N LEU A 520 -15.19 -1.39 -5.33
CA LEU A 520 -14.62 -0.04 -5.32
C LEU A 520 -15.34 0.91 -6.27
N ASN A 521 -15.80 0.43 -7.42
CA ASN A 521 -16.51 1.26 -8.41
C ASN A 521 -17.88 1.68 -7.89
N ILE A 522 -18.60 0.76 -7.24
CA ILE A 522 -19.87 1.06 -6.56
C ILE A 522 -19.66 2.14 -5.50
N ARG A 523 -18.61 2.00 -4.69
CA ARG A 523 -18.29 3.00 -3.65
C ARG A 523 -17.94 4.36 -4.25
N ARG A 524 -17.08 4.40 -5.26
CA ARG A 524 -16.67 5.64 -5.94
C ARG A 524 -17.85 6.38 -6.56
N LEU A 525 -18.80 5.67 -7.17
CA LEU A 525 -19.99 6.27 -7.78
C LEU A 525 -20.82 7.11 -6.79
N PHE A 526 -20.89 6.69 -5.52
CA PHE A 526 -21.65 7.38 -4.48
C PHE A 526 -20.76 8.19 -3.52
N GLY A 527 -19.74 8.87 -4.06
CA GLY A 527 -18.86 9.75 -3.27
C GLY A 527 -18.08 9.01 -2.21
N MET A 528 -17.45 7.89 -2.61
CA MET A 528 -16.76 6.96 -1.72
C MET A 528 -17.64 6.48 -0.56
N LEU A 529 -18.66 5.68 -0.89
CA LEU A 529 -19.44 4.93 0.10
C LEU A 529 -18.47 4.17 1.03
N ASN A 530 -18.79 4.07 2.32
CA ASN A 530 -17.86 3.49 3.29
C ASN A 530 -17.45 2.06 2.90
N SER A 531 -18.40 1.30 2.33
CA SER A 531 -18.29 -0.12 1.99
C SER A 531 -19.45 -0.48 1.03
N SER A 532 -19.36 -1.58 0.26
CA SER A 532 -20.53 -2.12 -0.46
C SER A 532 -21.32 -3.19 0.32
N MET A 533 -20.97 -3.45 1.59
CA MET A 533 -21.78 -4.25 2.51
C MET A 533 -22.99 -3.42 2.91
N ALA A 534 -23.95 -3.32 2.00
CA ALA A 534 -25.08 -2.43 2.12
C ALA A 534 -26.33 -2.96 1.42
N THR A 535 -27.47 -2.58 1.96
CA THR A 535 -28.76 -2.60 1.28
C THR A 535 -29.11 -1.19 0.82
N VAL A 536 -29.97 -1.11 -0.19
CA VAL A 536 -30.48 0.16 -0.70
C VAL A 536 -31.98 0.06 -0.86
N GLU A 537 -32.69 1.10 -0.41
CA GLU A 537 -34.14 1.19 -0.44
C GLU A 537 -34.54 2.53 -1.07
N ALA A 538 -35.56 2.50 -1.94
CA ALA A 538 -36.12 3.71 -2.52
C ALA A 538 -37.06 4.37 -1.51
N GLU A 539 -36.91 5.67 -1.32
CA GLU A 539 -37.94 6.52 -0.72
C GLU A 539 -38.88 6.99 -1.81
N ARG A 540 -40.18 6.93 -1.56
CA ARG A 540 -41.20 7.19 -2.58
C ARG A 540 -42.24 8.18 -2.08
N ASP A 541 -42.78 8.97 -2.99
CA ASP A 541 -43.96 9.81 -2.73
C ASP A 541 -45.26 8.99 -2.72
N ALA A 542 -46.39 9.68 -2.51
CA ALA A 542 -47.72 9.06 -2.49
C ALA A 542 -48.09 8.38 -3.81
N GLU A 543 -47.52 8.84 -4.93
CA GLU A 543 -47.70 8.26 -6.27
C GLU A 543 -46.70 7.13 -6.57
N GLY A 544 -45.84 6.76 -5.62
CA GLY A 544 -44.86 5.70 -5.75
C GLY A 544 -43.59 6.10 -6.54
N ARG A 545 -43.40 7.37 -6.87
CA ARG A 545 -42.20 7.86 -7.57
C ARG A 545 -41.03 8.00 -6.62
N PRO A 546 -39.81 7.60 -7.01
CA PRO A 546 -38.62 7.78 -6.18
C PRO A 546 -38.36 9.26 -5.87
N THR A 547 -38.25 9.60 -4.58
CA THR A 547 -37.86 10.92 -4.09
C THR A 547 -36.43 10.92 -3.53
N GLY A 548 -35.93 9.74 -3.15
CA GLY A 548 -34.60 9.54 -2.62
C GLY A 548 -34.22 8.07 -2.49
N TRP A 549 -32.99 7.82 -2.06
CA TRP A 549 -32.42 6.49 -1.91
C TRP A 549 -31.68 6.41 -0.58
N LEU A 550 -32.05 5.43 0.25
CA LEU A 550 -31.44 5.17 1.54
C LEU A 550 -30.53 3.95 1.46
N PHE A 551 -29.24 4.16 1.66
CA PHE A 551 -28.27 3.09 1.85
C PHE A 551 -28.08 2.83 3.34
N ARG A 552 -28.24 1.58 3.75
CA ARG A 552 -27.91 1.08 5.09
C ARG A 552 -26.80 0.06 4.94
N GLY A 553 -25.69 0.23 5.64
CA GLY A 553 -24.56 -0.66 5.48
C GLY A 553 -23.68 -0.77 6.71
N GLY A 554 -22.59 -1.50 6.58
CA GLY A 554 -21.62 -1.66 7.64
C GLY A 554 -20.19 -1.71 7.13
N GLY A 555 -19.24 -1.48 8.05
CA GLY A 555 -17.82 -1.47 7.75
C GLY A 555 -17.36 -0.24 6.96
N TRP A 556 -16.04 -0.08 6.90
CA TRP A 556 -15.32 0.99 6.22
C TRP A 556 -14.01 0.47 5.65
N GLY A 557 -13.84 0.59 4.33
CA GLY A 557 -12.73 -0.02 3.59
C GLY A 557 -13.16 -1.30 2.87
N HIS A 558 -12.19 -1.99 2.25
CA HIS A 558 -12.48 -3.15 1.39
C HIS A 558 -12.89 -4.42 2.17
N GLY A 559 -12.49 -4.55 3.45
CA GLY A 559 -12.93 -5.63 4.32
C GLY A 559 -12.18 -6.96 4.15
N VAL A 560 -11.15 -7.04 3.31
CA VAL A 560 -10.34 -8.26 3.10
C VAL A 560 -9.16 -8.28 4.06
N GLY A 561 -8.76 -9.47 4.54
CA GLY A 561 -7.63 -9.63 5.45
C GLY A 561 -7.92 -9.09 6.85
N MET A 562 -6.95 -8.40 7.45
CA MET A 562 -7.07 -7.94 8.83
C MET A 562 -7.98 -6.71 8.95
N CYS A 563 -8.94 -6.77 9.88
CA CYS A 563 -9.68 -5.58 10.32
C CYS A 563 -8.85 -4.84 11.37
N GLN A 564 -8.51 -3.57 11.15
CA GLN A 564 -7.67 -2.81 12.09
C GLN A 564 -8.37 -2.61 13.44
N THR A 565 -9.60 -2.07 13.44
CA THR A 565 -10.38 -1.93 14.69
C THR A 565 -10.71 -3.29 15.31
N GLY A 566 -10.90 -4.33 14.49
CA GLY A 566 -11.11 -5.69 14.96
C GLY A 566 -9.89 -6.29 15.65
N ALA A 567 -8.68 -6.07 15.10
CA ALA A 567 -7.43 -6.47 15.72
C ALA A 567 -7.23 -5.79 17.09
N ILE A 568 -7.62 -4.52 17.21
CA ILE A 568 -7.63 -3.82 18.51
C ILE A 568 -8.60 -4.51 19.49
N GLY A 569 -9.84 -4.76 19.08
CA GLY A 569 -10.82 -5.44 19.93
C GLY A 569 -10.42 -6.85 20.33
N ARG A 570 -9.77 -7.61 19.44
CA ARG A 570 -9.20 -8.94 19.75
C ARG A 570 -8.04 -8.87 20.74
N ALA A 571 -7.17 -7.87 20.57
CA ALA A 571 -6.08 -7.64 21.49
C ALA A 571 -6.58 -7.24 22.90
N GLU A 572 -7.60 -6.38 22.97
CA GLU A 572 -8.28 -6.00 24.21
C GLU A 572 -8.99 -7.20 24.87
N ALA A 573 -9.41 -8.19 24.08
CA ALA A 573 -9.93 -9.47 24.55
C ALA A 573 -8.82 -10.49 24.95
N GLY A 574 -7.56 -10.08 24.99
CA GLY A 574 -6.43 -10.89 25.47
C GLY A 574 -5.72 -11.73 24.39
N GLN A 575 -6.08 -11.59 23.10
CA GLN A 575 -5.37 -12.29 22.03
C GLN A 575 -4.02 -11.64 21.74
N ARG A 576 -2.98 -12.45 21.54
CA ARG A 576 -1.65 -11.97 21.13
C ARG A 576 -1.60 -11.77 19.62
N TYR A 577 -0.66 -10.96 19.15
CA TYR A 577 -0.55 -10.63 17.72
C TYR A 577 -0.48 -11.85 16.78
N PRO A 578 0.22 -12.97 17.09
CA PRO A 578 0.24 -14.12 16.19
C PRO A 578 -1.13 -14.80 16.10
N ASP A 579 -1.91 -14.77 17.19
CA ASP A 579 -3.24 -15.37 17.26
C ASP A 579 -4.26 -14.52 16.48
N ILE A 580 -4.15 -13.19 16.60
CA ILE A 580 -4.91 -12.22 15.82
C ILE A 580 -4.66 -12.42 14.31
N LEU A 581 -3.40 -12.51 13.90
CA LEU A 581 -3.04 -12.67 12.50
C LEU A 581 -3.44 -14.04 11.96
N ARG A 582 -3.19 -15.11 12.72
CA ARG A 582 -3.64 -16.47 12.38
C ARG A 582 -5.15 -16.52 12.16
N TYR A 583 -5.91 -15.74 12.96
CA TYR A 583 -7.35 -15.62 12.79
C TYR A 583 -7.72 -14.98 11.46
N TYR A 584 -7.21 -13.77 11.16
CA TYR A 584 -7.59 -13.02 9.97
C TYR A 584 -7.07 -13.62 8.66
N PHE A 585 -5.96 -14.36 8.72
CA PHE A 585 -5.29 -14.93 7.53
C PHE A 585 -5.41 -16.46 7.45
N ASN A 586 -6.54 -17.02 7.92
CA ASN A 586 -6.94 -18.42 7.78
C ASN A 586 -5.87 -19.47 8.16
N GLY A 587 -5.17 -19.24 9.27
CA GLY A 587 -4.16 -20.17 9.75
C GLY A 587 -2.76 -19.89 9.22
N ALA A 588 -2.52 -18.77 8.53
CA ALA A 588 -1.17 -18.30 8.23
C ALA A 588 -0.38 -18.12 9.54
N GLU A 589 0.92 -18.36 9.45
CA GLU A 589 1.82 -18.33 10.60
C GLU A 589 2.82 -17.18 10.47
N VAL A 590 3.10 -16.55 11.60
CA VAL A 590 4.17 -15.56 11.70
C VAL A 590 5.50 -16.31 11.71
N ALA A 591 6.42 -15.93 10.83
CA ALA A 591 7.76 -16.48 10.78
C ALA A 591 8.79 -15.38 10.48
N PRO A 592 10.04 -15.53 10.96
CA PRO A 592 11.11 -14.61 10.64
C PRO A 592 11.52 -14.72 9.16
N ILE A 593 11.88 -13.56 8.59
CA ILE A 593 12.51 -13.38 7.28
C ILE A 593 13.93 -12.84 7.37
N TYR A 594 14.39 -12.41 8.55
CA TYR A 594 15.79 -12.14 8.90
C TYR A 594 16.01 -12.04 10.40
#